data_AF-A0AAD9MM68-F1
#
_entry.id   AF-A0AAD9MM68-F1
#
_cell.length_a   1.000
_cell.length_b   1.000
_cell.length_c   1.000
_cell.angle_alpha   90.00
_cell.angle_beta   90.00
_cell.angle_gamma   90.00
#
_symmetry.space_group_name_H-M   'P 1'
#
loop_
_entity.id
_entity.type
_entity.pdbx_description
1 polymer ?
#
loop_
_entity_poly.entity_id
_entity_poly.type
_entity_poly.pdbx_seq_one_letter_code
_entity_poly.pdbx_strand_id
1 'polypeptide(L)'
;MRPSKDDFGFRERLRRAGAEVVTLGEAATSDLPASQQVQLAALAANEDLLHRRVLRLPLGLFKYAMTLDGKIAATGGHSLWVSGSVSRTRVMRERAGSDAVIVGGGTVRRDNPRLTARVERGSAHQPARIAYLRDKGVQILELEAPFQPLALAQVLYERGFQRCFWECGGTLAAPAIDQGVLHKVLAFVAPKLAKFGEGDERWLVKDLGQDGRNVNNWHWVERDALGWSKERLTELLVGQELTSGTELRSKVKKLKSLGGEAIVNNRKGKTIVAYELDLALTWSGTLGEGTKVKGEILVPYISEENHDEDPEVTVTVSAEAGADAKAAEVARGLVVDHGRPVVHRALATFVRELRAGAPAAAEAKPAAPQKRDRRRIELRESFYASASDIYDCFTNGVRMQAYTQSPAQVDAREGGAFSLFGGSVQGSFRELRPGSRIVMDWRFSNWADGDSSLVTIEISEPEKGNTHLHLVQTGIPEADRFGHHDVVGLAQAGWANQIFHRIRQVFGYGI
;
A
#
# COMPACT_ATOMS: atom_id res chain seq x y z
N MET A 1 51.09 4.37 -11.54
CA MET A 1 52.30 3.80 -12.19
C MET A 1 51.88 3.17 -13.51
N ARG A 2 52.48 3.57 -14.64
CA ARG A 2 52.44 2.74 -15.85
C ARG A 2 53.32 1.51 -15.58
N PRO A 3 52.94 0.29 -16.01
CA PRO A 3 53.82 -0.87 -15.89
C PRO A 3 55.15 -0.59 -16.60
N SER A 4 56.26 -1.02 -15.99
CA SER A 4 57.59 -0.93 -16.61
C SER A 4 57.61 -1.73 -17.92
N LYS A 5 58.47 -1.37 -18.87
CA LYS A 5 58.64 -2.10 -20.15
C LYS A 5 59.07 -3.57 -19.96
N ASP A 6 59.50 -3.95 -18.75
CA ASP A 6 59.95 -5.29 -18.39
C ASP A 6 58.92 -6.08 -17.55
N ASP A 7 57.73 -5.53 -17.29
CA ASP A 7 56.67 -6.24 -16.55
C ASP A 7 55.94 -7.22 -17.48
N PHE A 8 56.57 -8.39 -17.67
CA PHE A 8 55.94 -9.52 -18.34
C PHE A 8 54.61 -9.83 -17.65
N GLY A 9 53.49 -9.86 -18.39
CA GLY A 9 52.18 -10.19 -17.81
C GLY A 9 52.23 -11.53 -17.04
N PHE A 10 51.38 -11.69 -16.02
CA PHE A 10 51.41 -12.82 -15.09
C PHE A 10 51.58 -14.20 -15.76
N ARG A 11 50.88 -14.44 -16.88
CA ARG A 11 50.96 -15.68 -17.67
C ARG A 11 52.38 -15.97 -18.19
N GLU A 12 53.06 -14.93 -18.66
CA GLU A 12 54.40 -15.05 -19.23
C GLU A 12 55.46 -15.30 -18.17
N ARG A 13 55.26 -14.75 -16.95
CA ARG A 13 56.09 -15.09 -15.79
C ARG A 13 55.95 -16.56 -15.41
N LEU A 14 54.73 -17.10 -15.43
CA LEU A 14 54.50 -18.53 -15.16
C LEU A 14 55.17 -19.43 -16.22
N ARG A 15 55.02 -19.11 -17.51
CA ARG A 15 55.68 -19.86 -18.59
C ARG A 15 57.20 -19.86 -18.43
N ARG A 16 57.79 -18.71 -18.10
CA ARG A 16 59.25 -18.59 -17.86
C ARG A 16 59.73 -19.32 -16.63
N ALA A 17 58.86 -19.51 -15.63
CA ALA A 17 59.13 -20.35 -14.47
C ALA A 17 59.01 -21.85 -14.77
N GLY A 18 58.75 -22.24 -16.03
CA GLY A 18 58.62 -23.63 -16.46
C GLY A 18 57.22 -24.22 -16.27
N ALA A 19 56.22 -23.42 -15.89
CA ALA A 19 54.85 -23.90 -15.78
C ALA A 19 54.18 -23.99 -17.17
N GLU A 20 53.45 -25.08 -17.41
CA GLU A 20 52.53 -25.16 -18.54
C GLU A 20 51.33 -24.23 -18.27
N VAL A 21 51.10 -23.26 -19.17
CA VAL A 21 50.01 -22.29 -19.05
C VAL A 21 49.08 -22.45 -20.24
N VAL A 22 47.93 -23.07 -20.00
CA VAL A 22 46.83 -23.17 -20.97
C VAL A 22 45.82 -22.06 -20.68
N THR A 23 45.60 -21.18 -21.66
CA THR A 23 44.49 -20.22 -21.61
C THR A 23 43.28 -20.82 -22.34
N LEU A 24 42.16 -20.94 -21.63
CA LEU A 24 40.88 -21.28 -22.24
C LEU A 24 40.52 -20.23 -23.33
N GLY A 25 40.37 -20.69 -24.58
CA GLY A 25 40.06 -19.85 -25.74
C GLY A 25 41.24 -19.49 -26.65
N GLU A 26 42.48 -19.79 -26.23
CA GLU A 26 43.68 -19.60 -27.06
C GLU A 26 44.24 -20.93 -27.60
N ALA A 27 43.85 -22.09 -27.01
CA ALA A 27 44.31 -23.42 -27.44
C ALA A 27 43.38 -24.05 -28.49
N ALA A 28 43.95 -24.54 -29.60
CA ALA A 28 43.23 -25.09 -30.76
C ALA A 28 42.78 -26.57 -30.61
N THR A 29 42.66 -27.11 -29.40
CA THR A 29 42.48 -28.56 -29.18
C THR A 29 41.04 -28.95 -28.78
N SER A 30 40.32 -29.43 -29.80
CA SER A 30 39.38 -30.57 -29.87
C SER A 30 38.15 -30.75 -28.96
N ASP A 31 37.89 -29.94 -27.93
CA ASP A 31 36.57 -29.92 -27.24
C ASP A 31 36.00 -28.48 -27.17
N LEU A 32 35.70 -27.93 -28.35
CA LEU A 32 35.15 -26.58 -28.55
C LEU A 32 33.90 -26.26 -27.71
N PRO A 33 32.91 -27.17 -27.53
CA PRO A 33 31.71 -26.84 -26.76
C PRO A 33 31.96 -26.68 -25.25
N ALA A 34 32.79 -27.55 -24.66
CA ALA A 34 33.10 -27.49 -23.24
C ALA A 34 34.00 -26.27 -22.91
N SER A 35 35.00 -26.00 -23.74
CA SER A 35 35.87 -24.82 -23.58
C SER A 35 35.12 -23.49 -23.74
N GLN A 36 34.13 -23.41 -24.64
CA GLN A 36 33.28 -22.23 -24.79
C GLN A 36 32.34 -22.04 -23.59
N GLN A 37 31.72 -23.11 -23.08
CA GLN A 37 30.87 -23.04 -21.89
C GLN A 37 31.64 -22.57 -20.66
N VAL A 38 32.86 -23.06 -20.44
CA VAL A 38 33.71 -22.62 -19.33
C VAL A 38 34.12 -21.16 -19.50
N GLN A 39 34.42 -20.69 -20.72
CA GLN A 39 34.69 -19.27 -20.96
C GLN A 39 33.48 -18.39 -20.66
N LEU A 40 32.29 -18.77 -21.13
CA LEU A 40 31.05 -18.04 -20.85
C LEU A 40 30.76 -17.99 -19.35
N ALA A 41 30.96 -19.10 -18.63
CA ALA A 41 30.81 -19.15 -17.18
C ALA A 41 31.82 -18.23 -16.47
N ALA A 42 33.09 -18.22 -16.92
CA ALA A 42 34.12 -17.35 -16.36
C ALA A 42 33.83 -15.86 -16.61
N LEU A 43 33.35 -15.51 -17.81
CA LEU A 43 32.91 -14.15 -18.14
C LEU A 43 31.71 -13.73 -17.29
N ALA A 44 30.71 -14.60 -17.16
CA ALA A 44 29.51 -14.33 -16.35
C ALA A 44 29.84 -14.17 -14.85
N ALA A 45 30.74 -14.99 -14.31
CA ALA A 45 31.16 -14.91 -12.91
C ALA A 45 31.96 -13.64 -12.57
N ASN A 46 32.60 -13.02 -13.57
CA ASN A 46 33.46 -11.84 -13.41
C ASN A 46 32.90 -10.60 -14.12
N GLU A 47 31.63 -10.60 -14.50
CA GLU A 47 31.03 -9.58 -15.33
C GLU A 47 31.21 -8.16 -14.76
N ASP A 48 30.90 -7.97 -13.48
CA ASP A 48 30.99 -6.68 -12.79
C ASP A 48 32.41 -6.11 -12.84
N LEU A 49 33.40 -6.98 -12.59
CA LEU A 49 34.83 -6.64 -12.62
C LEU A 49 35.30 -6.28 -14.03
N LEU A 50 34.94 -7.11 -15.01
CA LEU A 50 35.32 -6.93 -16.42
C LEU A 50 34.68 -5.67 -16.98
N HIS A 51 33.40 -5.47 -16.73
CA HIS A 51 32.65 -4.28 -17.10
C HIS A 51 33.33 -3.02 -16.55
N ARG A 52 33.60 -3.00 -15.24
CA ARG A 52 34.28 -1.89 -14.58
C ARG A 52 35.65 -1.60 -15.20
N ARG A 53 36.40 -2.65 -15.55
CA ARG A 53 37.73 -2.50 -16.14
C ARG A 53 37.68 -1.89 -17.54
N VAL A 54 36.71 -2.29 -18.35
CA VAL A 54 36.57 -1.88 -19.75
C VAL A 54 35.91 -0.50 -19.86
N LEU A 55 34.75 -0.31 -19.23
CA LEU A 55 33.95 0.91 -19.39
C LEU A 55 34.30 2.02 -18.40
N ARG A 56 35.15 1.74 -17.38
CA ARG A 56 35.50 2.71 -16.33
C ARG A 56 34.27 3.24 -15.58
N LEU A 57 33.24 2.41 -15.48
CA LEU A 57 31.98 2.67 -14.78
C LEU A 57 31.53 1.38 -14.07
N PRO A 58 30.83 1.45 -12.92
CA PRO A 58 30.24 0.26 -12.30
C PRO A 58 29.16 -0.33 -13.20
N LEU A 59 28.93 -1.63 -13.12
CA LEU A 59 27.79 -2.27 -13.78
C LEU A 59 26.49 -1.77 -13.15
N GLY A 60 25.70 -1.02 -13.93
CA GLY A 60 24.40 -0.52 -13.53
C GLY A 60 23.27 -1.51 -13.82
N LEU A 61 22.63 -2.02 -12.77
CA LEU A 61 21.42 -2.83 -12.88
C LEU A 61 20.20 -1.97 -12.53
N PHE A 62 19.26 -1.87 -13.45
CA PHE A 62 17.99 -1.18 -13.22
C PHE A 62 16.87 -2.16 -12.95
N LYS A 63 16.08 -1.89 -11.90
CA LYS A 63 14.88 -2.65 -11.59
C LYS A 63 13.64 -1.79 -11.77
N TYR A 64 12.64 -2.35 -12.44
CA TYR A 64 11.27 -1.85 -12.38
C TYR A 64 10.25 -2.99 -12.26
N ALA A 65 9.07 -2.66 -11.75
CA ALA A 65 7.92 -3.54 -11.77
C ALA A 65 6.76 -2.80 -12.45
N MET A 66 6.08 -3.47 -13.39
CA MET A 66 4.96 -2.91 -14.12
C MET A 66 3.80 -3.91 -14.22
N THR A 67 2.58 -3.41 -14.39
CA THR A 67 1.43 -4.18 -14.86
C THR A 67 1.63 -4.60 -16.32
N LEU A 68 0.81 -5.53 -16.82
CA LEU A 68 0.90 -6.02 -18.20
C LEU A 68 0.68 -4.90 -19.24
N ASP A 69 -0.09 -3.86 -18.89
CA ASP A 69 -0.30 -2.65 -19.68
C ASP A 69 0.76 -1.56 -19.46
N GLY A 70 1.89 -1.91 -18.83
CA GLY A 70 3.08 -1.05 -18.76
C GLY A 70 3.04 0.04 -17.69
N LYS A 71 2.14 -0.06 -16.69
CA LYS A 71 2.02 0.96 -15.63
C LYS A 71 2.86 0.56 -14.41
N ILE A 72 3.64 1.51 -13.90
CA ILE A 72 4.49 1.34 -12.70
C ILE A 72 3.85 1.89 -11.42
N ALA A 73 2.72 2.62 -11.54
CA ALA A 73 1.90 3.16 -10.47
C ALA A 73 0.50 3.52 -11.02
N ALA A 74 -0.52 3.55 -10.15
CA ALA A 74 -1.84 4.12 -10.46
C ALA A 74 -1.80 5.66 -10.48
N THR A 75 -2.82 6.31 -11.06
CA THR A 75 -2.89 7.78 -11.17
C THR A 75 -2.81 8.51 -9.82
N GLY A 76 -3.30 7.88 -8.75
CA GLY A 76 -3.18 8.37 -7.36
C GLY A 76 -1.81 8.15 -6.69
N GLY A 77 -0.80 7.64 -7.41
CA GLY A 77 0.53 7.33 -6.86
C GLY A 77 0.64 6.00 -6.11
N HIS A 78 -0.45 5.22 -6.03
CA HIS A 78 -0.41 3.87 -5.47
C HIS A 78 0.42 2.95 -6.36
N SER A 79 1.56 2.48 -5.85
CA SER A 79 2.51 1.61 -6.55
C SER A 79 2.84 0.32 -5.77
N LEU A 80 2.12 0.08 -4.67
CA LEU A 80 2.32 -1.10 -3.85
C LEU A 80 2.00 -2.38 -4.64
N TRP A 81 2.97 -3.28 -4.64
CA TRP A 81 2.82 -4.70 -5.03
C TRP A 81 2.31 -4.98 -6.44
N VAL A 82 2.92 -4.29 -7.39
CA VAL A 82 2.96 -4.75 -8.78
C VAL A 82 3.64 -6.14 -8.86
N SER A 83 4.79 -6.34 -8.20
CA SER A 83 5.55 -7.62 -8.21
C SER A 83 5.39 -8.46 -6.93
N GLY A 84 5.34 -9.80 -7.02
CA GLY A 84 5.20 -10.74 -5.88
C GLY A 84 6.50 -11.30 -5.26
N SER A 85 6.43 -12.25 -4.31
CA SER A 85 7.55 -12.92 -3.57
C SER A 85 8.79 -13.17 -4.37
N VAL A 86 8.64 -13.92 -5.46
CA VAL A 86 9.77 -14.47 -6.21
C VAL A 86 10.58 -13.31 -6.79
N SER A 87 9.87 -12.30 -7.29
CA SER A 87 10.44 -11.05 -7.76
C SER A 87 11.14 -10.29 -6.63
N ARG A 88 10.52 -10.21 -5.44
CA ARG A 88 11.10 -9.50 -4.27
C ARG A 88 12.34 -10.20 -3.73
N THR A 89 12.33 -11.53 -3.68
CA THR A 89 13.49 -12.35 -3.28
C THR A 89 14.63 -12.18 -4.27
N ARG A 90 14.31 -12.15 -5.58
CA ARG A 90 15.30 -11.82 -6.61
C ARG A 90 15.89 -10.44 -6.39
N VAL A 91 15.05 -9.42 -6.15
CA VAL A 91 15.49 -8.05 -5.84
C VAL A 91 16.41 -8.02 -4.61
N MET A 92 16.09 -8.75 -3.55
CA MET A 92 16.94 -8.81 -2.35
C MET A 92 18.31 -9.43 -2.65
N ARG A 93 18.34 -10.49 -3.47
CA ARG A 93 19.60 -11.08 -3.93
C ARG A 93 20.42 -10.07 -4.74
N GLU A 94 19.78 -9.31 -5.63
CA GLU A 94 20.48 -8.29 -6.41
C GLU A 94 20.97 -7.12 -5.55
N ARG A 95 20.21 -6.69 -4.54
CA ARG A 95 20.66 -5.69 -3.56
C ARG A 95 21.88 -6.18 -2.80
N ALA A 96 21.85 -7.43 -2.31
CA ALA A 96 22.95 -8.01 -1.55
C ALA A 96 24.24 -8.17 -2.38
N GLY A 97 24.09 -8.41 -3.69
CA GLY A 97 25.21 -8.49 -4.63
C GLY A 97 25.65 -7.15 -5.24
N SER A 98 25.19 -6.01 -4.73
CA SER A 98 25.55 -4.69 -5.27
C SER A 98 26.23 -3.83 -4.21
N ASP A 99 27.24 -3.07 -4.63
CA ASP A 99 27.99 -2.17 -3.75
C ASP A 99 27.18 -0.92 -3.37
N ALA A 100 26.21 -0.55 -4.21
CA ALA A 100 25.29 0.56 -3.98
C ALA A 100 23.85 0.22 -4.35
N VAL A 101 22.91 0.80 -3.62
CA VAL A 101 21.51 0.92 -4.03
C VAL A 101 21.17 2.39 -4.25
N ILE A 102 20.74 2.74 -5.46
CA ILE A 102 20.44 4.10 -5.90
C ILE A 102 18.93 4.27 -6.02
N VAL A 103 18.40 5.30 -5.36
CA VAL A 103 16.95 5.59 -5.33
C VAL A 103 16.68 7.07 -5.57
N GLY A 104 15.51 7.37 -6.14
CA GLY A 104 15.08 8.76 -6.34
C GLY A 104 14.59 9.40 -5.04
N GLY A 105 14.92 10.67 -4.79
CA GLY A 105 14.45 11.40 -3.60
C GLY A 105 12.92 11.45 -3.47
N GLY A 106 12.19 11.46 -4.59
CA GLY A 106 10.71 11.35 -4.59
C GLY A 106 10.20 9.99 -4.11
N THR A 107 10.88 8.89 -4.45
CA THR A 107 10.59 7.53 -3.98
C THR A 107 10.87 7.42 -2.48
N VAL A 108 11.99 8.00 -2.00
CA VAL A 108 12.28 8.06 -0.56
C VAL A 108 11.20 8.83 0.19
N ARG A 109 10.72 9.95 -0.37
CA ARG A 109 9.68 10.80 0.24
C ARG A 109 8.30 10.15 0.30
N ARG A 110 7.91 9.39 -0.73
CA ARG A 110 6.55 8.81 -0.84
C ARG A 110 6.45 7.40 -0.28
N ASP A 111 7.47 6.58 -0.48
CA ASP A 111 7.34 5.12 -0.32
C ASP A 111 8.07 4.58 0.92
N ASN A 112 8.86 5.42 1.61
CA ASN A 112 9.69 5.06 2.77
C ASN A 112 10.37 3.65 2.63
N PRO A 113 11.04 3.34 1.49
CA PRO A 113 11.49 1.98 1.16
C PRO A 113 12.65 1.55 2.05
N ARG A 114 12.76 0.30 2.55
CA ARG A 114 13.80 -0.11 3.56
C ARG A 114 15.29 0.04 3.13
N LEU A 115 15.61 -0.06 1.84
CA LEU A 115 16.96 0.10 1.24
C LEU A 115 18.12 -0.74 1.82
N THR A 116 17.86 -1.68 2.74
CA THR A 116 18.86 -2.60 3.29
C THR A 116 18.57 -4.06 2.89
N ALA A 117 19.60 -4.90 2.87
CA ALA A 117 19.46 -6.35 2.86
C ALA A 117 19.19 -6.82 4.31
N ARG A 118 17.93 -6.73 4.76
CA ARG A 118 17.35 -7.15 6.07
C ARG A 118 18.29 -7.17 7.30
N VAL A 119 18.20 -6.15 8.17
CA VAL A 119 18.25 -6.26 9.65
C VAL A 119 17.46 -5.08 10.30
N GLU A 120 16.54 -5.42 11.21
CA GLU A 120 15.80 -4.67 12.28
C GLU A 120 15.12 -3.29 12.03
N ARG A 121 14.02 -3.06 12.80
CA ARG A 121 13.01 -1.99 12.66
C ARG A 121 13.43 -0.65 13.31
N GLY A 122 13.07 0.47 12.65
CA GLY A 122 12.62 1.70 13.32
C GLY A 122 12.96 3.04 12.64
N SER A 123 12.01 3.63 11.90
CA SER A 123 11.44 4.97 12.20
C SER A 123 10.66 5.52 10.99
N ALA A 124 9.51 6.13 11.29
CA ALA A 124 8.58 6.72 10.32
C ALA A 124 8.80 8.24 10.15
N HIS A 125 10.02 8.74 10.34
CA HIS A 125 10.36 10.14 10.09
C HIS A 125 11.71 10.26 9.36
N GLN A 126 11.72 11.00 8.25
CA GLN A 126 12.87 11.19 7.36
C GLN A 126 14.20 11.51 8.06
N PRO A 127 14.25 12.40 9.08
CA PRO A 127 15.48 12.67 9.82
C PRO A 127 15.95 11.49 10.68
N ALA A 128 15.03 10.80 11.36
CA ALA A 128 15.33 9.65 12.20
C ALA A 128 15.81 8.44 11.39
N ARG A 129 15.39 8.34 10.13
CA ARG A 129 15.82 7.28 9.23
C ARG A 129 17.20 7.49 8.63
N ILE A 130 17.53 8.72 8.22
CA ILE A 130 18.88 9.10 7.80
C ILE A 130 19.85 8.86 8.96
N ALA A 131 19.45 9.24 10.18
CA ALA A 131 20.21 8.97 11.39
C ALA A 131 20.40 7.45 11.64
N TYR A 132 19.33 6.65 11.54
CA TYR A 132 19.40 5.18 11.66
C TYR A 132 20.35 4.54 10.64
N LEU A 133 20.26 4.92 9.37
CA LEU A 133 21.13 4.39 8.32
C LEU A 133 22.59 4.77 8.55
N ARG A 134 22.85 6.02 8.97
CA ARG A 134 24.20 6.47 9.36
C ARG A 134 24.72 5.69 10.58
N ASP A 135 23.89 5.41 11.59
CA ASP A 135 24.23 4.59 12.77
C ASP A 135 24.60 3.14 12.37
N LYS A 136 23.96 2.60 11.34
CA LYS A 136 24.32 1.29 10.74
C LYS A 136 25.53 1.36 9.79
N GLY A 137 26.25 2.48 9.73
CA GLY A 137 27.42 2.66 8.87
C GLY A 137 27.09 2.86 7.38
N VAL A 138 25.82 3.07 7.02
CA VAL A 138 25.43 3.35 5.63
C VAL A 138 25.75 4.80 5.30
N GLN A 139 26.65 5.00 4.34
CA GLN A 139 26.94 6.32 3.82
C GLN A 139 25.79 6.80 2.92
N ILE A 140 25.10 7.87 3.34
CA ILE A 140 24.08 8.53 2.54
C ILE A 140 24.73 9.69 1.79
N LEU A 141 24.65 9.66 0.46
CA LEU A 141 25.04 10.75 -0.42
C LEU A 141 23.78 11.46 -0.89
N GLU A 142 23.57 12.67 -0.42
CA GLU A 142 22.53 13.55 -0.94
C GLU A 142 23.14 14.36 -2.09
N LEU A 143 22.49 14.33 -3.25
CA LEU A 143 22.98 14.96 -4.46
C LEU A 143 22.00 16.07 -4.83
N GLU A 144 22.52 17.29 -4.96
CA GLU A 144 21.73 18.46 -5.33
C GLU A 144 21.38 18.45 -6.83
N ALA A 145 20.23 19.04 -7.18
CA ALA A 145 19.83 19.18 -8.57
C ALA A 145 20.51 20.42 -9.21
N PRO A 146 20.85 20.39 -10.52
CA PRO A 146 20.56 19.34 -11.49
C PRO A 146 21.50 18.14 -11.36
N PHE A 147 20.90 16.95 -11.19
CA PHE A 147 21.61 15.70 -10.96
C PHE A 147 21.90 14.98 -12.29
N GLN A 148 23.15 14.55 -12.50
CA GLN A 148 23.58 13.82 -13.70
C GLN A 148 23.94 12.36 -13.34
N PRO A 149 23.18 11.35 -13.81
CA PRO A 149 23.47 9.93 -13.56
C PRO A 149 24.91 9.50 -13.89
N LEU A 150 25.49 10.00 -14.98
CA LEU A 150 26.87 9.72 -15.37
C LEU A 150 27.89 10.21 -14.34
N ALA A 151 27.70 11.42 -13.80
CA ALA A 151 28.59 11.96 -12.78
C ALA A 151 28.56 11.10 -11.50
N LEU A 152 27.38 10.60 -11.10
CA LEU A 152 27.28 9.64 -10.00
C LEU A 152 28.03 8.34 -10.31
N ALA A 153 27.82 7.76 -11.48
CA ALA A 153 28.49 6.52 -11.87
C ALA A 153 30.03 6.67 -11.86
N GLN A 154 30.55 7.84 -12.28
CA GLN A 154 31.98 8.17 -12.20
C GLN A 154 32.48 8.26 -10.75
N VAL A 155 31.76 8.94 -9.86
CA VAL A 155 32.11 9.01 -8.43
C VAL A 155 32.11 7.61 -7.80
N LEU A 156 31.13 6.77 -8.13
CA LEU A 156 31.07 5.39 -7.62
C LEU A 156 32.21 4.53 -8.18
N TYR A 157 32.59 4.73 -9.45
CA TYR A 157 33.76 4.08 -10.03
C TYR A 157 35.05 4.45 -9.29
N GLU A 158 35.27 5.74 -9.01
CA GLU A 158 36.44 6.24 -8.26
C GLU A 158 36.51 5.69 -6.84
N ARG A 159 35.35 5.47 -6.22
CA ARG A 159 35.20 4.82 -4.91
C ARG A 159 35.42 3.30 -4.93
N GLY A 160 35.68 2.72 -6.10
CA GLY A 160 36.00 1.30 -6.24
C GLY A 160 34.77 0.39 -6.46
N PHE A 161 33.57 0.96 -6.64
CA PHE A 161 32.36 0.15 -6.76
C PHE A 161 32.35 -0.58 -8.09
N GLN A 162 31.97 -1.85 -8.06
CA GLN A 162 31.89 -2.75 -9.20
C GLN A 162 30.47 -2.79 -9.77
N ARG A 163 29.46 -2.75 -8.90
CA ARG A 163 28.07 -2.91 -9.29
C ARG A 163 27.13 -2.02 -8.50
N CYS A 164 26.18 -1.41 -9.19
CA CYS A 164 25.19 -0.50 -8.61
C CYS A 164 23.77 -0.92 -9.00
N PHE A 165 22.86 -0.92 -8.02
CA PHE A 165 21.48 -1.33 -8.20
C PHE A 165 20.53 -0.13 -8.13
N TRP A 166 19.83 0.14 -9.22
CA TRP A 166 18.95 1.29 -9.38
C TRP A 166 17.49 0.89 -9.15
N GLU A 167 16.92 1.40 -8.06
CA GLU A 167 15.51 1.25 -7.69
C GLU A 167 14.82 2.62 -7.66
N CYS A 168 14.60 3.17 -8.85
CA CYS A 168 14.08 4.51 -9.00
C CYS A 168 12.90 4.58 -9.97
N GLY A 169 12.08 5.62 -9.83
CA GLY A 169 11.01 5.92 -10.77
C GLY A 169 11.53 6.42 -12.13
N GLY A 170 10.61 6.55 -13.09
CA GLY A 170 10.92 6.93 -14.47
C GLY A 170 11.72 8.22 -14.63
N THR A 171 11.51 9.23 -13.76
CA THR A 171 12.21 10.52 -13.81
C THR A 171 13.72 10.39 -13.62
N LEU A 172 14.18 9.40 -12.84
CA LEU A 172 15.62 9.13 -12.65
C LEU A 172 16.11 8.05 -13.61
N ALA A 173 15.28 7.05 -13.91
CA ALA A 173 15.65 5.96 -14.80
C ALA A 173 15.85 6.42 -16.25
N ALA A 174 14.98 7.30 -16.77
CA ALA A 174 15.05 7.78 -18.15
C ALA A 174 16.39 8.47 -18.48
N PRO A 175 16.86 9.49 -17.74
CA PRO A 175 18.16 10.09 -18.01
C PRO A 175 19.33 9.12 -17.73
N ALA A 176 19.18 8.15 -16.83
CA ALA A 176 20.20 7.13 -16.57
C ALA A 176 20.35 6.14 -17.74
N ILE A 177 19.25 5.80 -18.42
CA ILE A 177 19.27 5.03 -19.67
C ILE A 177 19.91 5.87 -20.78
N ASP A 178 19.48 7.11 -20.95
CA ASP A 178 19.98 8.02 -21.99
C ASP A 178 21.49 8.25 -21.90
N GLN A 179 22.02 8.37 -20.67
CA GLN A 179 23.45 8.53 -20.41
C GLN A 179 24.24 7.21 -20.42
N GLY A 180 23.61 6.08 -20.73
CA GLY A 180 24.27 4.79 -20.84
C GLY A 180 24.84 4.24 -19.53
N VAL A 181 24.28 4.63 -18.38
CA VAL A 181 24.75 4.11 -17.07
C VAL A 181 23.99 2.87 -16.59
N LEU A 182 22.88 2.52 -17.25
CA LEU A 182 22.11 1.30 -17.00
C LEU A 182 22.42 0.27 -18.08
N HIS A 183 22.94 -0.89 -17.66
CA HIS A 183 23.48 -1.91 -18.55
C HIS A 183 22.65 -3.19 -18.52
N LYS A 184 21.95 -3.43 -17.41
CA LYS A 184 21.03 -4.56 -17.24
C LYS A 184 19.70 -4.09 -16.71
N VAL A 185 18.63 -4.73 -17.19
CA VAL A 185 17.27 -4.43 -16.78
C VAL A 185 16.66 -5.68 -16.17
N LEU A 186 16.17 -5.53 -14.94
CA LEU A 186 15.38 -6.52 -14.24
C LEU A 186 13.91 -6.07 -14.27
N ALA A 187 13.20 -6.52 -15.30
CA ALA A 187 11.81 -6.18 -15.54
C ALA A 187 10.88 -7.21 -14.87
N PHE A 188 10.04 -6.76 -13.94
CA PHE A 188 8.99 -7.59 -13.36
C PHE A 188 7.64 -7.19 -13.93
N VAL A 189 7.06 -8.06 -14.75
CA VAL A 189 5.74 -7.82 -15.37
C VAL A 189 4.69 -8.62 -14.62
N ALA A 190 3.80 -7.91 -13.95
CA ALA A 190 2.67 -8.51 -13.25
C ALA A 190 1.59 -8.90 -14.25
N PRO A 191 0.95 -10.07 -14.13
CA PRO A 191 -0.23 -10.44 -14.92
C PRO A 191 -1.48 -9.70 -14.39
N LYS A 192 -1.35 -8.40 -14.15
CA LYS A 192 -2.39 -7.47 -13.71
C LYS A 192 -2.53 -6.42 -14.81
N LEU A 193 -3.73 -5.89 -15.01
CA LEU A 193 -3.95 -4.65 -15.75
C LEU A 193 -4.20 -3.55 -14.72
N ALA A 194 -3.69 -2.35 -14.94
CA ALA A 194 -4.16 -1.20 -14.16
C ALA A 194 -5.68 -1.06 -14.38
N LYS A 195 -6.41 -0.65 -13.33
CA LYS A 195 -7.88 -0.66 -13.31
C LYS A 195 -8.47 0.07 -14.54
N PHE A 196 -9.45 -0.56 -15.17
CA PHE A 196 -10.15 -0.08 -16.37
C PHE A 196 -10.71 1.33 -16.14
N GLY A 197 -10.34 2.29 -17.00
CA GLY A 197 -10.79 3.70 -16.90
C GLY A 197 -9.69 4.77 -16.88
N GLU A 198 -8.40 4.40 -16.91
CA GLU A 198 -7.27 5.35 -16.84
C GLU A 198 -6.35 5.35 -18.10
N GLY A 199 -6.90 5.11 -19.30
CA GLY A 199 -6.17 5.12 -20.59
C GLY A 199 -6.99 5.64 -21.79
N ASP A 200 -6.28 6.13 -22.83
CA ASP A 200 -6.74 6.83 -24.06
C ASP A 200 -8.14 6.43 -24.58
N GLU A 201 -8.99 7.43 -24.86
CA GLU A 201 -10.40 7.30 -25.26
C GLU A 201 -10.66 6.47 -26.53
N ARG A 202 -9.65 6.19 -27.35
CA ARG A 202 -9.81 5.46 -28.62
C ARG A 202 -9.95 3.94 -28.49
N TRP A 203 -9.85 3.37 -27.28
CA TRP A 203 -9.84 1.90 -27.07
C TRP A 203 -10.98 1.37 -26.18
N LEU A 204 -12.04 2.16 -25.98
CA LEU A 204 -13.22 1.73 -25.22
C LEU A 204 -14.08 0.73 -26.01
N VAL A 205 -14.10 -0.54 -25.60
CA VAL A 205 -15.12 -1.51 -26.02
C VAL A 205 -16.39 -1.22 -25.21
N LYS A 206 -17.36 -0.56 -25.82
CA LYS A 206 -18.55 -0.01 -25.13
C LYS A 206 -19.69 -1.00 -24.91
N ASP A 207 -19.60 -2.23 -25.40
CA ASP A 207 -20.70 -3.20 -25.29
C ASP A 207 -20.25 -4.54 -24.68
N LEU A 208 -20.49 -4.67 -23.37
CA LEU A 208 -20.75 -5.97 -22.74
C LEU A 208 -22.20 -5.92 -22.24
N GLY A 209 -23.07 -6.65 -22.93
CA GLY A 209 -24.53 -6.59 -22.83
C GLY A 209 -25.13 -6.97 -21.46
N GLN A 210 -26.45 -6.78 -21.40
CA GLN A 210 -27.30 -6.54 -20.22
C GLN A 210 -27.42 -7.64 -19.14
N ASP A 211 -26.70 -8.77 -19.24
CA ASP A 211 -27.02 -9.90 -18.36
C ASP A 211 -25.98 -10.19 -17.27
N GLY A 212 -24.74 -9.68 -17.39
CA GLY A 212 -23.72 -9.49 -16.34
C GLY A 212 -23.46 -10.56 -15.26
N ARG A 213 -24.13 -11.72 -15.28
CA ARG A 213 -24.11 -12.72 -14.21
C ARG A 213 -22.84 -13.55 -14.35
N ASN A 214 -22.02 -13.55 -13.29
CA ASN A 214 -20.82 -14.38 -13.17
C ASN A 214 -21.20 -15.86 -12.96
N VAL A 215 -21.75 -16.48 -14.00
CA VAL A 215 -22.11 -17.90 -13.96
C VAL A 215 -20.81 -18.70 -13.74
N ASN A 216 -20.78 -19.55 -12.71
CA ASN A 216 -19.66 -20.42 -12.35
C ASN A 216 -18.35 -19.74 -11.84
N ASN A 217 -18.35 -18.48 -11.38
CA ASN A 217 -17.15 -17.78 -10.87
C ASN A 217 -15.96 -17.76 -11.88
N TRP A 218 -16.25 -17.48 -13.15
CA TRP A 218 -15.24 -17.36 -14.21
C TRP A 218 -14.56 -15.99 -14.26
N HIS A 219 -15.21 -14.97 -13.69
CA HIS A 219 -14.67 -13.61 -13.58
C HIS A 219 -14.00 -13.39 -12.21
N TRP A 220 -12.94 -12.58 -12.19
CA TRP A 220 -12.22 -12.20 -10.97
C TRP A 220 -13.14 -11.42 -10.03
N VAL A 221 -13.34 -11.95 -8.81
CA VAL A 221 -14.02 -11.24 -7.72
C VAL A 221 -13.05 -11.22 -6.54
N GLU A 222 -12.37 -10.09 -6.37
CA GLU A 222 -11.51 -9.83 -5.22
C GLU A 222 -12.38 -9.25 -4.10
N ARG A 223 -12.27 -9.84 -2.90
CA ARG A 223 -12.87 -9.29 -1.69
C ARG A 223 -11.76 -8.86 -0.75
N ASP A 224 -11.83 -7.62 -0.29
CA ASP A 224 -11.01 -7.15 0.82
C ASP A 224 -11.41 -7.92 2.09
N ALA A 225 -10.42 -8.51 2.75
CA ALA A 225 -10.54 -9.28 3.97
C ALA A 225 -9.77 -8.61 5.13
N LEU A 226 -9.20 -7.42 4.95
CA LEU A 226 -8.44 -6.72 6.00
C LEU A 226 -9.32 -6.34 7.19
N GLY A 227 -10.55 -5.88 6.93
CA GLY A 227 -11.55 -5.61 7.98
C GLY A 227 -11.85 -6.84 8.82
N TRP A 228 -12.21 -7.95 8.18
CA TRP A 228 -12.41 -9.26 8.84
C TRP A 228 -11.15 -9.71 9.58
N SER A 229 -9.97 -9.52 9.00
CA SER A 229 -8.71 -9.92 9.62
C SER A 229 -8.45 -9.16 10.92
N LYS A 230 -8.80 -7.88 10.96
CA LYS A 230 -8.69 -7.04 12.17
C LYS A 230 -9.63 -7.52 13.26
N GLU A 231 -10.88 -7.81 12.92
CA GLU A 231 -11.87 -8.34 13.86
C GLU A 231 -11.44 -9.71 14.39
N ARG A 232 -11.10 -10.63 13.49
CA ARG A 232 -10.75 -12.00 13.87
C ARG A 232 -9.47 -12.08 14.70
N LEU A 233 -8.44 -11.33 14.35
CA LEU A 233 -7.22 -11.26 15.15
C LEU A 233 -7.47 -10.56 16.50
N THR A 234 -8.41 -9.62 16.57
CA THR A 234 -8.85 -9.05 17.85
C THR A 234 -9.48 -10.12 18.73
N GLU A 235 -10.42 -10.92 18.20
CA GLU A 235 -11.07 -12.01 18.93
C GLU A 235 -10.08 -13.08 19.41
N LEU A 236 -9.12 -13.45 18.56
CA LEU A 236 -8.17 -14.52 18.87
C LEU A 236 -7.10 -14.08 19.88
N LEU A 237 -6.71 -12.79 19.90
CA LEU A 237 -5.56 -12.32 20.67
C LEU A 237 -5.95 -11.47 21.89
N VAL A 238 -6.94 -10.59 21.79
CA VAL A 238 -7.26 -9.67 22.90
C VAL A 238 -7.87 -10.43 24.07
N GLY A 239 -7.31 -10.22 25.26
CA GLY A 239 -7.72 -10.92 26.48
C GLY A 239 -7.01 -12.25 26.74
N GLN A 240 -6.25 -12.79 25.76
CA GLN A 240 -5.46 -14.00 25.96
C GLN A 240 -4.38 -13.78 27.02
N GLU A 241 -4.22 -14.76 27.92
CA GLU A 241 -3.10 -14.80 28.87
C GLU A 241 -1.81 -15.15 28.10
N LEU A 242 -0.79 -14.30 28.20
CA LEU A 242 0.54 -14.53 27.62
C LEU A 242 1.42 -15.35 28.57
N THR A 243 1.19 -15.22 29.87
CA THR A 243 1.84 -15.95 30.96
C THR A 243 0.84 -16.21 32.08
N SER A 244 0.82 -17.43 32.63
CA SER A 244 -0.13 -17.86 33.68
C SER A 244 0.53 -18.30 34.99
N GLY A 245 1.83 -18.02 35.17
CA GLY A 245 2.61 -18.42 36.34
C GLY A 245 2.63 -17.40 37.49
N THR A 246 3.22 -17.81 38.62
CA THR A 246 3.42 -16.97 39.81
C THR A 246 4.44 -15.84 39.60
N GLU A 247 5.37 -16.02 38.65
CA GLU A 247 6.42 -15.02 38.36
C GLU A 247 5.90 -13.83 37.57
N LEU A 248 5.10 -14.07 36.51
CA LEU A 248 4.45 -13.03 35.71
C LEU A 248 3.06 -13.49 35.31
N ARG A 249 2.04 -12.71 35.66
CA ARG A 249 0.70 -12.85 35.10
C ARG A 249 0.45 -11.74 34.10
N SER A 250 0.32 -12.06 32.82
CA SER A 250 0.20 -11.07 31.75
C SER A 250 -0.85 -11.44 30.72
N LYS A 251 -1.46 -10.42 30.10
CA LYS A 251 -2.48 -10.59 29.07
C LYS A 251 -2.37 -9.54 27.97
N VAL A 252 -2.85 -9.89 26.78
CA VAL A 252 -3.02 -8.94 25.68
C VAL A 252 -4.15 -7.98 26.01
N LYS A 253 -3.88 -6.68 25.95
CA LYS A 253 -4.84 -5.62 26.27
C LYS A 253 -5.62 -5.15 25.05
N LYS A 254 -4.94 -4.96 23.92
CA LYS A 254 -5.54 -4.38 22.71
C LYS A 254 -4.70 -4.69 21.47
N LEU A 255 -5.39 -4.93 20.36
CA LEU A 255 -4.85 -4.81 19.01
C LEU A 255 -4.56 -3.33 18.70
N LYS A 256 -3.28 -2.92 18.76
CA LYS A 256 -2.86 -1.53 18.56
C LYS A 256 -3.03 -1.11 17.10
N SER A 257 -2.56 -1.95 16.20
CA SER A 257 -2.70 -1.76 14.75
C SER A 257 -2.60 -3.08 14.02
N LEU A 258 -3.32 -3.17 12.91
CA LEU A 258 -3.14 -4.18 11.87
C LEU A 258 -3.05 -3.42 10.56
N GLY A 259 -1.85 -3.36 9.99
CA GLY A 259 -1.59 -2.73 8.69
C GLY A 259 -1.32 -3.78 7.63
N GLY A 260 -1.35 -3.38 6.35
CA GLY A 260 -1.11 -4.28 5.22
C GLY A 260 -2.38 -4.57 4.42
N GLU A 261 -2.41 -5.70 3.74
CA GLU A 261 -3.50 -6.10 2.84
C GLU A 261 -3.89 -7.56 3.10
N ALA A 262 -5.19 -7.87 2.99
CA ALA A 262 -5.68 -9.23 2.96
C ALA A 262 -6.82 -9.32 1.94
N ILE A 263 -6.74 -10.28 1.04
CA ILE A 263 -7.67 -10.46 -0.07
C ILE A 263 -8.05 -11.93 -0.15
N VAL A 264 -9.34 -12.18 -0.37
CA VAL A 264 -9.88 -13.51 -0.64
C VAL A 264 -10.53 -13.48 -2.01
N ASN A 265 -10.17 -14.44 -2.85
CA ASN A 265 -10.65 -14.59 -4.21
C ASN A 265 -11.18 -16.01 -4.41
N ASN A 266 -12.29 -16.15 -5.12
CA ASN A 266 -12.82 -17.45 -5.52
C ASN A 266 -12.81 -17.57 -7.04
N ARG A 267 -12.02 -18.51 -7.57
CA ARG A 267 -11.88 -18.76 -9.01
C ARG A 267 -12.00 -20.24 -9.31
N LYS A 268 -12.89 -20.61 -10.24
CA LYS A 268 -13.10 -22.01 -10.66
C LYS A 268 -13.30 -22.98 -9.46
N GLY A 269 -14.03 -22.54 -8.44
CA GLY A 269 -14.27 -23.33 -7.22
C GLY A 269 -13.07 -23.44 -6.26
N LYS A 270 -11.96 -22.74 -6.53
CA LYS A 270 -10.81 -22.66 -5.64
C LYS A 270 -10.76 -21.32 -4.94
N THR A 271 -10.59 -21.34 -3.62
CA THR A 271 -10.27 -20.17 -2.83
C THR A 271 -8.78 -19.87 -2.95
N ILE A 272 -8.47 -18.63 -3.30
CA ILE A 272 -7.12 -18.09 -3.41
C ILE A 272 -7.07 -16.93 -2.43
N VAL A 273 -6.15 -16.98 -1.48
CA VAL A 273 -5.93 -15.90 -0.51
C VAL A 273 -4.61 -15.22 -0.81
N ALA A 274 -4.56 -13.91 -0.60
CA ALA A 274 -3.33 -13.13 -0.65
C ALA A 274 -3.34 -12.19 0.55
N TYR A 275 -2.34 -12.28 1.42
CA TYR A 275 -2.24 -11.39 2.58
C TYR A 275 -0.78 -11.07 2.89
N GLU A 276 -0.56 -9.85 3.38
CA GLU A 276 0.70 -9.36 3.94
C GLU A 276 0.32 -8.37 5.05
N LEU A 277 0.51 -8.77 6.31
CA LEU A 277 0.03 -8.06 7.48
C LEU A 277 1.19 -7.70 8.42
N ASP A 278 1.09 -6.50 9.00
CA ASP A 278 1.92 -6.01 10.11
C ASP A 278 1.03 -5.85 11.35
N LEU A 279 1.26 -6.70 12.35
CA LEU A 279 0.48 -6.75 13.58
C LEU A 279 1.23 -6.08 14.73
N ALA A 280 0.53 -5.25 15.51
CA ALA A 280 1.01 -4.71 16.78
C ALA A 280 -0.04 -4.89 17.88
N LEU A 281 0.38 -5.45 19.01
CA LEU A 281 -0.44 -5.67 20.20
C LEU A 281 0.14 -4.87 21.37
N THR A 282 -0.72 -4.40 22.26
CA THR A 282 -0.32 -3.95 23.60
C THR A 282 -0.66 -5.02 24.62
N TRP A 283 0.21 -5.22 25.61
CA TRP A 283 -0.01 -6.14 26.71
C TRP A 283 0.34 -5.49 28.05
N SER A 284 -0.20 -6.06 29.12
CA SER A 284 0.08 -5.64 30.49
C SER A 284 0.09 -6.85 31.42
N GLY A 285 0.91 -6.80 32.46
CA GLY A 285 1.02 -7.85 33.45
C GLY A 285 1.50 -7.37 34.81
N THR A 286 1.52 -8.29 35.77
CA THR A 286 2.04 -8.08 37.13
C THR A 286 3.12 -9.11 37.39
N LEU A 287 4.33 -8.65 37.70
CA LEU A 287 5.50 -9.44 38.04
C LEU A 287 5.59 -9.58 39.58
N GLY A 288 5.78 -10.81 40.08
CA GLY A 288 5.87 -11.10 41.52
C GLY A 288 4.67 -10.60 42.32
N GLU A 289 4.91 -10.03 43.51
CA GLU A 289 3.86 -9.59 44.45
C GLU A 289 3.25 -8.20 44.16
N GLY A 290 3.47 -7.61 42.98
CA GLY A 290 2.73 -6.38 42.61
C GLY A 290 3.33 -5.45 41.56
N THR A 291 4.51 -5.74 41.01
CA THR A 291 5.16 -4.83 40.05
C THR A 291 4.43 -4.86 38.71
N LYS A 292 3.77 -3.76 38.34
CA LYS A 292 3.06 -3.63 37.07
C LYS A 292 4.02 -3.38 35.92
N VAL A 293 3.84 -4.12 34.84
CA VAL A 293 4.62 -4.00 33.60
C VAL A 293 3.68 -3.94 32.40
N LYS A 294 4.10 -3.23 31.35
CA LYS A 294 3.38 -3.19 30.07
C LYS A 294 4.37 -3.21 28.91
N GLY A 295 3.87 -3.50 27.73
CA GLY A 295 4.72 -3.56 26.56
C GLY A 295 3.94 -3.71 25.26
N GLU A 296 4.70 -3.86 24.19
CA GLU A 296 4.16 -4.11 22.85
C GLU A 296 4.72 -5.40 22.27
N ILE A 297 3.87 -6.16 21.59
CA ILE A 297 4.27 -7.29 20.75
C ILE A 297 4.11 -6.85 19.30
N LEU A 298 5.17 -6.98 18.53
CA LEU A 298 5.23 -6.63 17.12
C LEU A 298 5.47 -7.90 16.31
N VAL A 299 4.60 -8.15 15.34
CA VAL A 299 4.69 -9.29 14.43
C VAL A 299 4.67 -8.75 12.99
N PRO A 300 5.84 -8.39 12.44
CA PRO A 300 5.94 -7.98 11.05
C PRO A 300 5.77 -9.14 10.08
N TYR A 301 5.45 -8.83 8.83
CA TYR A 301 5.56 -9.77 7.71
C TYR A 301 4.77 -11.08 7.87
N ILE A 302 3.53 -11.01 8.38
CA ILE A 302 2.63 -12.17 8.35
C ILE A 302 2.09 -12.26 6.91
N SER A 303 2.54 -13.23 6.12
CA SER A 303 2.16 -13.31 4.71
C SER A 303 1.83 -14.72 4.24
N GLU A 304 1.18 -14.80 3.08
CA GLU A 304 0.91 -16.09 2.43
C GLU A 304 2.20 -16.85 2.10
N GLU A 305 3.27 -16.11 1.83
CA GLU A 305 4.55 -16.65 1.37
C GLU A 305 5.36 -17.32 2.49
N ASN A 306 5.03 -17.05 3.76
CA ASN A 306 5.65 -17.64 4.93
C ASN A 306 4.63 -18.32 5.86
N HIS A 307 3.49 -18.75 5.32
CA HIS A 307 2.41 -19.37 6.11
C HIS A 307 2.81 -20.67 6.83
N ASP A 308 3.85 -21.35 6.36
CA ASP A 308 4.40 -22.58 6.96
C ASP A 308 5.54 -22.29 7.95
N GLU A 309 5.91 -21.02 8.13
CA GLU A 309 6.97 -20.57 9.03
C GLU A 309 6.37 -19.81 10.22
N ASP A 310 7.00 -19.94 11.39
CA ASP A 310 6.64 -19.12 12.54
C ASP A 310 7.06 -17.67 12.30
N PRO A 311 6.12 -16.70 12.32
CA PRO A 311 6.46 -15.30 12.08
C PRO A 311 7.34 -14.77 13.21
N GLU A 312 8.21 -13.82 12.85
CA GLU A 312 9.09 -13.16 13.81
C GLU A 312 8.25 -12.36 14.82
N VAL A 313 8.41 -12.67 16.11
CA VAL A 313 7.70 -11.98 17.20
C VAL A 313 8.71 -11.21 18.05
N THR A 314 8.62 -9.88 17.97
CA THR A 314 9.41 -8.96 18.79
C THR A 314 8.58 -8.49 19.98
N VAL A 315 9.12 -8.62 21.18
CA VAL A 315 8.50 -8.12 22.42
C VAL A 315 9.32 -6.95 22.96
N THR A 316 8.62 -5.86 23.24
CA THR A 316 9.16 -4.68 23.92
C THR A 316 8.47 -4.52 25.26
N VAL A 317 9.18 -3.94 26.24
CA VAL A 317 8.65 -3.60 27.56
C VAL A 317 8.86 -2.11 27.80
N SER A 318 7.84 -1.45 28.31
CA SER A 318 7.91 -0.09 28.82
C SER A 318 7.60 -0.14 30.32
N ALA A 319 8.60 0.15 31.15
CA ALA A 319 8.42 0.20 32.59
C ALA A 319 7.36 1.27 32.96
N GLU A 320 6.37 0.91 33.79
CA GLU A 320 5.57 1.91 34.50
C GLU A 320 6.37 2.45 35.69
N ALA A 321 5.98 3.62 36.22
CA ALA A 321 6.65 4.23 37.36
C ALA A 321 6.71 3.23 38.54
N GLY A 322 7.93 2.79 38.89
CA GLY A 322 8.20 1.84 39.98
C GLY A 322 8.84 0.50 39.57
N ALA A 323 9.00 0.17 38.29
CA ALA A 323 9.73 -1.03 37.85
C ALA A 323 11.19 -0.71 37.51
N ASP A 324 12.14 -1.45 38.12
CA ASP A 324 13.55 -1.33 37.79
C ASP A 324 13.90 -2.01 36.45
N ALA A 325 15.08 -1.69 35.89
CA ALA A 325 15.50 -2.21 34.58
C ALA A 325 15.57 -3.74 34.54
N LYS A 326 15.87 -4.38 35.68
CA LYS A 326 15.98 -5.83 35.82
C LYS A 326 14.62 -6.51 35.75
N ALA A 327 13.60 -5.96 36.40
CA ALA A 327 12.22 -6.42 36.33
C ALA A 327 11.65 -6.32 34.91
N ALA A 328 11.98 -5.25 34.18
CA ALA A 328 11.56 -5.09 32.79
C ALA A 328 12.18 -6.14 31.85
N GLU A 329 13.46 -6.48 32.07
CA GLU A 329 14.17 -7.50 31.29
C GLU A 329 13.64 -8.92 31.57
N VAL A 330 13.40 -9.25 32.85
CA VAL A 330 12.76 -10.52 33.24
C VAL A 330 11.37 -10.66 32.63
N ALA A 331 10.54 -9.61 32.72
CA ALA A 331 9.21 -9.62 32.13
C ALA A 331 9.25 -9.78 30.60
N ARG A 332 10.24 -9.16 29.93
CA ARG A 332 10.44 -9.33 28.49
C ARG A 332 10.76 -10.79 28.15
N GLY A 333 11.69 -11.41 28.87
CA GLY A 333 12.06 -12.82 28.67
C GLY A 333 10.87 -13.77 28.81
N LEU A 334 10.11 -13.63 29.90
CA LEU A 334 8.93 -14.46 30.15
C LEU A 334 7.84 -14.31 29.08
N VAL A 335 7.59 -13.10 28.57
CA VAL A 335 6.62 -12.90 27.48
C VAL A 335 7.17 -13.38 26.14
N VAL A 336 8.48 -13.34 25.93
CA VAL A 336 9.11 -13.97 24.75
C VAL A 336 8.92 -15.49 24.79
N ASP A 337 9.21 -16.14 25.91
CA ASP A 337 9.20 -17.61 26.00
C ASP A 337 7.79 -18.19 25.97
N HIS A 338 6.83 -17.54 26.63
CA HIS A 338 5.46 -18.06 26.77
C HIS A 338 4.42 -17.34 25.90
N GLY A 339 4.63 -16.06 25.61
CA GLY A 339 3.70 -15.27 24.80
C GLY A 339 3.81 -15.55 23.30
N ARG A 340 4.99 -15.92 22.80
CA ARG A 340 5.20 -16.29 21.38
C ARG A 340 4.29 -17.44 20.93
N PRO A 341 4.27 -18.60 21.62
CA PRO A 341 3.35 -19.69 21.27
C PRO A 341 1.87 -19.29 21.24
N VAL A 342 1.43 -18.36 22.10
CA VAL A 342 0.04 -17.88 22.12
C VAL A 342 -0.27 -17.12 20.83
N VAL A 343 0.64 -16.22 20.42
CA VAL A 343 0.51 -15.45 19.18
C VAL A 343 0.56 -16.35 17.96
N HIS A 344 1.49 -17.31 17.91
CA HIS A 344 1.59 -18.27 16.80
C HIS A 344 0.34 -19.12 16.64
N ARG A 345 -0.23 -19.66 17.72
CA ARG A 345 -1.49 -20.43 17.65
C ARG A 345 -2.66 -19.61 17.12
N ALA A 346 -2.77 -18.34 17.54
CA ALA A 346 -3.80 -17.43 17.03
C ALA A 346 -3.61 -17.16 15.53
N LEU A 347 -2.39 -16.90 15.09
CA LEU A 347 -2.08 -16.67 13.67
C LEU A 347 -2.32 -17.91 12.81
N ALA A 348 -1.93 -19.10 13.27
CA ALA A 348 -2.21 -20.35 12.57
C ALA A 348 -3.73 -20.60 12.41
N THR A 349 -4.51 -20.27 13.44
CA THR A 349 -5.99 -20.35 13.39
C THR A 349 -6.56 -19.36 12.37
N PHE A 350 -6.10 -18.11 12.42
CA PHE A 350 -6.48 -17.06 11.48
C PHE A 350 -6.16 -17.44 10.02
N VAL A 351 -4.94 -17.88 9.72
CA VAL A 351 -4.51 -18.27 8.37
C VAL A 351 -5.33 -19.45 7.84
N ARG A 352 -5.59 -20.45 8.69
CA ARG A 352 -6.43 -21.60 8.33
C ARG A 352 -7.84 -21.16 7.95
N GLU A 353 -8.45 -20.26 8.70
CA GLU A 353 -9.80 -19.75 8.44
C GLU A 353 -9.86 -18.87 7.21
N LEU A 354 -8.86 -18.00 7.00
CA LEU A 354 -8.74 -17.20 5.78
C LEU A 354 -8.63 -18.11 4.55
N ARG A 355 -7.79 -19.15 4.61
CA ARG A 355 -7.63 -20.16 3.53
C ARG A 355 -8.86 -21.03 3.30
N ALA A 356 -9.67 -21.22 4.33
CA ALA A 356 -10.99 -21.86 4.21
C ALA A 356 -12.04 -20.94 3.57
N GLY A 357 -11.69 -19.69 3.23
CA GLY A 357 -12.53 -18.76 2.51
C GLY A 357 -13.31 -17.79 3.40
N ALA A 358 -12.95 -17.63 4.69
CA ALA A 358 -13.47 -16.53 5.49
C ALA A 358 -13.02 -15.18 4.90
N PRO A 359 -13.87 -14.14 4.80
CA PRO A 359 -15.21 -14.06 5.40
C PRO A 359 -16.34 -14.75 4.61
N ALA A 360 -16.13 -15.18 3.36
CA ALA A 360 -17.18 -15.73 2.49
C ALA A 360 -17.79 -17.07 2.99
N ALA A 361 -17.07 -17.86 3.78
CA ALA A 361 -17.59 -19.10 4.38
C ALA A 361 -18.55 -18.87 5.58
N ALA A 362 -18.59 -17.65 6.13
CA ALA A 362 -19.43 -17.31 7.29
C ALA A 362 -20.81 -16.73 6.90
N GLU A 363 -21.08 -16.44 5.63
CA GLU A 363 -22.33 -15.83 5.13
C GLU A 363 -23.51 -16.82 4.97
N ALA A 364 -23.64 -17.82 5.86
CA ALA A 364 -24.79 -18.72 5.90
C ALA A 364 -25.44 -18.79 7.29
N LYS A 365 -25.79 -17.63 7.85
CA LYS A 365 -26.97 -17.47 8.73
C LYS A 365 -27.30 -15.99 8.92
N PRO A 366 -28.60 -15.59 8.87
CA PRO A 366 -28.98 -14.19 9.02
C PRO A 366 -28.66 -13.72 10.45
N ALA A 367 -27.83 -12.69 10.56
CA ALA A 367 -27.52 -12.06 11.84
C ALA A 367 -28.74 -11.30 12.37
N ALA A 368 -29.09 -11.56 13.62
CA ALA A 368 -30.09 -10.82 14.37
C ALA A 368 -29.74 -9.31 14.42
N PRO A 369 -30.74 -8.41 14.50
CA PRO A 369 -30.53 -6.98 14.35
C PRO A 369 -29.68 -6.42 15.50
N GLN A 370 -28.45 -5.99 15.18
CA GLN A 370 -27.65 -5.17 16.09
C GLN A 370 -28.22 -3.75 16.15
N LYS A 371 -28.20 -3.16 17.35
CA LYS A 371 -28.64 -1.77 17.63
C LYS A 371 -27.89 -0.80 16.71
N ARG A 372 -28.61 -0.16 15.78
CA ARG A 372 -28.06 0.80 14.81
C ARG A 372 -27.98 2.19 15.44
N ASP A 373 -26.80 2.58 15.90
CA ASP A 373 -26.55 3.95 16.33
C ASP A 373 -26.44 4.84 15.07
N ARG A 374 -27.32 5.83 14.93
CA ARG A 374 -27.50 6.64 13.70
C ARG A 374 -26.98 8.06 13.94
N ARG A 375 -26.14 8.56 13.02
CA ARG A 375 -25.46 9.86 13.15
C ARG A 375 -26.22 10.97 12.40
N ARG A 376 -25.92 12.24 12.77
CA ARG A 376 -26.51 13.47 12.20
C ARG A 376 -25.40 14.44 11.81
N ILE A 377 -25.57 15.12 10.67
CA ILE A 377 -24.80 16.31 10.29
C ILE A 377 -25.72 17.49 10.01
N GLU A 378 -25.19 18.69 10.17
CA GLU A 378 -25.89 19.95 9.94
C GLU A 378 -24.92 20.93 9.26
N LEU A 379 -25.35 21.52 8.14
CA LEU A 379 -24.56 22.44 7.32
C LEU A 379 -25.40 23.67 7.00
N ARG A 380 -24.77 24.84 6.99
CA ARG A 380 -25.41 26.12 6.66
C ARG A 380 -24.57 26.84 5.62
N GLU A 381 -25.24 27.36 4.61
CA GLU A 381 -24.61 27.91 3.42
C GLU A 381 -25.32 29.16 2.92
N SER A 382 -24.58 30.07 2.29
CA SER A 382 -25.11 31.28 1.67
C SER A 382 -24.65 31.38 0.22
N PHE A 383 -25.55 31.79 -0.68
CA PHE A 383 -25.32 31.89 -2.11
C PHE A 383 -25.87 33.21 -2.68
N TYR A 384 -25.15 33.81 -3.63
CA TYR A 384 -25.62 34.95 -4.42
C TYR A 384 -26.49 34.49 -5.60
N ALA A 385 -27.65 33.94 -5.28
CA ALA A 385 -28.63 33.48 -6.26
C ALA A 385 -30.04 33.60 -5.67
N SER A 386 -31.05 33.52 -6.54
CA SER A 386 -32.44 33.41 -6.08
C SER A 386 -32.67 32.04 -5.42
N ALA A 387 -33.67 31.94 -4.53
CA ALA A 387 -34.05 30.68 -3.92
C ALA A 387 -34.50 29.65 -4.96
N SER A 388 -35.09 30.12 -6.06
CA SER A 388 -35.45 29.28 -7.21
C SER A 388 -34.22 28.68 -7.88
N ASP A 389 -33.15 29.46 -8.09
CA ASP A 389 -31.92 28.96 -8.71
C ASP A 389 -31.20 27.93 -7.87
N ILE A 390 -31.18 28.14 -6.54
CA ILE A 390 -30.60 27.18 -5.59
C ILE A 390 -31.47 25.92 -5.51
N TYR A 391 -32.80 26.06 -5.51
CA TYR A 391 -33.71 24.92 -5.56
C TYR A 391 -33.50 24.08 -6.83
N ASP A 392 -33.37 24.73 -7.98
CA ASP A 392 -33.10 24.07 -9.27
C ASP A 392 -31.77 23.31 -9.29
N CYS A 393 -30.78 23.71 -8.47
CA CYS A 393 -29.51 22.97 -8.35
C CYS A 393 -29.71 21.56 -7.76
N PHE A 394 -30.84 21.30 -7.11
CA PHE A 394 -31.17 20.01 -6.53
C PHE A 394 -32.25 19.25 -7.30
N THR A 395 -33.06 19.94 -8.09
CA THR A 395 -34.23 19.38 -8.78
C THR A 395 -34.10 19.35 -10.30
N ASN A 396 -33.08 19.99 -10.89
CA ASN A 396 -32.83 19.93 -12.32
C ASN A 396 -31.57 19.11 -12.62
N GLY A 397 -31.75 17.92 -13.20
CA GLY A 397 -30.65 17.01 -13.52
C GLY A 397 -29.61 17.60 -14.49
N VAL A 398 -30.03 18.41 -15.46
CA VAL A 398 -29.13 19.08 -16.40
C VAL A 398 -28.27 20.12 -15.68
N ARG A 399 -28.89 20.93 -14.80
CA ARG A 399 -28.17 21.92 -13.99
C ARG A 399 -27.20 21.22 -13.03
N MET A 400 -27.63 20.12 -12.42
CA MET A 400 -26.79 19.33 -11.54
C MET A 400 -25.58 18.74 -12.24
N GLN A 401 -25.77 18.18 -13.44
CA GLN A 401 -24.67 17.70 -14.27
C GLN A 401 -23.70 18.84 -14.64
N ALA A 402 -24.22 20.03 -14.94
CA ALA A 402 -23.41 21.19 -15.31
C ALA A 402 -22.48 21.67 -14.18
N TYR A 403 -22.95 21.81 -12.94
CA TYR A 403 -22.07 22.28 -11.85
C TYR A 403 -21.21 21.17 -11.24
N THR A 404 -21.69 19.92 -11.21
CA THR A 404 -20.90 18.79 -10.67
C THR A 404 -19.91 18.22 -11.68
N GLN A 405 -20.06 18.55 -12.97
CA GLN A 405 -19.28 17.95 -14.06
C GLN A 405 -19.33 16.40 -14.04
N SER A 406 -20.43 15.85 -13.54
CA SER A 406 -20.62 14.41 -13.30
C SER A 406 -22.03 13.98 -13.76
N PRO A 407 -22.21 12.73 -14.24
CA PRO A 407 -23.53 12.24 -14.62
C PRO A 407 -24.52 12.31 -13.46
N ALA A 408 -25.68 12.91 -13.72
CA ALA A 408 -26.79 13.02 -12.80
C ALA A 408 -28.11 12.68 -13.51
N GLN A 409 -28.98 11.95 -12.83
CA GLN A 409 -30.36 11.67 -13.24
C GLN A 409 -31.28 12.13 -12.11
N VAL A 410 -32.30 12.91 -12.45
CA VAL A 410 -33.21 13.52 -11.47
C VAL A 410 -34.63 13.47 -12.02
N ASP A 411 -35.52 12.74 -11.33
CA ASP A 411 -36.97 12.78 -11.51
C ASP A 411 -37.58 13.67 -10.41
N ALA A 412 -37.69 14.98 -10.66
CA ALA A 412 -38.07 15.98 -9.66
C ALA A 412 -39.57 16.05 -9.41
N ARG A 413 -40.09 15.01 -8.77
CA ARG A 413 -41.44 14.92 -8.21
C ARG A 413 -41.39 14.15 -6.90
N GLU A 414 -42.40 14.27 -6.06
CA GLU A 414 -42.50 13.45 -4.86
C GLU A 414 -42.57 11.95 -5.23
N GLY A 415 -41.76 11.14 -4.56
CA GLY A 415 -41.49 9.75 -4.89
C GLY A 415 -40.55 9.53 -6.09
N GLY A 416 -40.16 10.59 -6.80
CA GLY A 416 -39.22 10.54 -7.91
C GLY A 416 -37.80 10.24 -7.45
N ALA A 417 -37.08 9.43 -8.22
CA ALA A 417 -35.72 8.99 -7.91
C ALA A 417 -34.65 9.95 -8.43
N PHE A 418 -33.51 9.98 -7.77
CA PHE A 418 -32.31 10.63 -8.28
C PHE A 418 -31.07 9.76 -8.11
N SER A 419 -30.09 10.00 -8.97
CA SER A 419 -28.80 9.32 -9.00
C SER A 419 -27.73 10.34 -9.36
N LEU A 420 -26.76 10.56 -8.47
CA LEU A 420 -25.71 11.56 -8.61
C LEU A 420 -24.33 10.88 -8.69
N PHE A 421 -23.36 11.58 -9.28
CA PHE A 421 -21.97 11.13 -9.40
C PHE A 421 -21.85 9.71 -9.98
N GLY A 422 -22.57 9.46 -11.08
CA GLY A 422 -22.58 8.16 -11.74
C GLY A 422 -23.19 7.02 -10.90
N GLY A 423 -24.12 7.34 -9.99
CA GLY A 423 -24.78 6.37 -9.12
C GLY A 423 -24.07 6.10 -7.80
N SER A 424 -23.01 6.84 -7.48
CA SER A 424 -22.35 6.77 -6.18
C SER A 424 -23.25 7.28 -5.04
N VAL A 425 -24.13 8.23 -5.37
CA VAL A 425 -25.17 8.75 -4.47
C VAL A 425 -26.53 8.49 -5.12
N GLN A 426 -27.47 7.97 -4.33
CA GLN A 426 -28.80 7.63 -4.81
C GLN A 426 -29.85 8.01 -3.77
N GLY A 427 -31.07 8.22 -4.24
CA GLY A 427 -32.17 8.55 -3.35
C GLY A 427 -33.48 8.82 -4.06
N SER A 428 -34.44 9.30 -3.28
CA SER A 428 -35.76 9.69 -3.78
C SER A 428 -36.28 10.92 -3.03
N PHE A 429 -37.00 11.79 -3.72
CA PHE A 429 -37.62 12.94 -3.10
C PHE A 429 -38.85 12.51 -2.30
N ARG A 430 -38.92 12.94 -1.05
CA ARG A 430 -40.09 12.76 -0.19
C ARG A 430 -41.03 13.94 -0.23
N GLU A 431 -40.46 15.15 -0.27
CA GLU A 431 -41.22 16.41 -0.26
C GLU A 431 -40.47 17.44 -1.10
N LEU A 432 -41.20 18.16 -1.94
CA LEU A 432 -40.67 19.21 -2.80
C LEU A 432 -41.54 20.46 -2.70
N ARG A 433 -41.02 21.50 -2.05
CA ARG A 433 -41.64 22.83 -2.01
C ARG A 433 -40.76 23.80 -2.80
N PRO A 434 -41.14 24.16 -4.04
CA PRO A 434 -40.35 25.03 -4.91
C PRO A 434 -39.82 26.25 -4.18
N GLY A 435 -38.50 26.49 -4.31
CA GLY A 435 -37.81 27.64 -3.72
C GLY A 435 -37.74 27.70 -2.19
N SER A 436 -38.20 26.69 -1.46
CA SER A 436 -38.25 26.78 0.01
C SER A 436 -37.82 25.51 0.74
N ARG A 437 -38.15 24.31 0.27
CA ARG A 437 -37.79 23.08 0.98
C ARG A 437 -37.65 21.87 0.09
N ILE A 438 -36.68 21.03 0.42
CA ILE A 438 -36.47 19.72 -0.20
C ILE A 438 -36.25 18.69 0.91
N VAL A 439 -37.01 17.61 0.89
CA VAL A 439 -36.79 16.44 1.76
C VAL A 439 -36.53 15.23 0.88
N MET A 440 -35.47 14.48 1.15
CA MET A 440 -35.10 13.32 0.36
C MET A 440 -34.55 12.17 1.20
N ASP A 441 -34.90 10.95 0.78
CA ASP A 441 -34.08 9.78 1.11
C ASP A 441 -32.77 9.89 0.36
N TRP A 442 -31.68 9.63 1.07
CA TRP A 442 -30.34 9.80 0.53
C TRP A 442 -29.44 8.67 1.03
N ARG A 443 -28.64 8.08 0.15
CA ARG A 443 -27.65 7.08 0.50
C ARG A 443 -26.46 7.07 -0.44
N PHE A 444 -25.32 6.62 0.07
CA PHE A 444 -24.25 6.14 -0.80
C PHE A 444 -24.56 4.72 -1.30
N SER A 445 -24.10 4.39 -2.50
CA SER A 445 -24.28 3.05 -3.08
C SER A 445 -23.57 1.96 -2.24
N ASN A 446 -22.48 2.31 -1.55
CA ASN A 446 -21.76 1.41 -0.66
C ASN A 446 -22.42 1.23 0.73
N TRP A 447 -23.54 1.88 1.06
CA TRP A 447 -24.23 1.60 2.34
C TRP A 447 -24.87 0.22 2.34
N ALA A 448 -25.16 -0.36 3.51
CA ALA A 448 -25.85 -1.65 3.55
C ALA A 448 -27.23 -1.58 2.87
N ASP A 449 -27.74 -2.72 2.43
CA ASP A 449 -29.05 -2.78 1.79
C ASP A 449 -30.13 -2.41 2.82
N GLY A 450 -31.03 -1.51 2.44
CA GLY A 450 -32.03 -0.93 3.36
C GLY A 450 -31.53 0.21 4.25
N ASP A 451 -30.23 0.55 4.24
CA ASP A 451 -29.77 1.77 4.90
C ASP A 451 -29.95 3.00 4.00
N SER A 452 -30.67 3.98 4.53
CA SER A 452 -30.79 5.33 3.98
C SER A 452 -30.76 6.33 5.12
N SER A 453 -30.42 7.56 4.75
CA SER A 453 -30.46 8.74 5.59
C SER A 453 -31.54 9.67 5.06
N LEU A 454 -32.04 10.55 5.92
CA LEU A 454 -33.00 11.57 5.58
C LEU A 454 -32.29 12.92 5.52
N VAL A 455 -32.33 13.56 4.37
CA VAL A 455 -31.80 14.91 4.16
C VAL A 455 -32.97 15.88 4.08
N THR A 456 -32.92 16.93 4.88
CA THR A 456 -33.83 18.08 4.82
C THR A 456 -33.01 19.31 4.47
N ILE A 457 -33.40 20.00 3.39
CA ILE A 457 -32.82 21.26 2.96
C ILE A 457 -33.91 22.32 3.07
N GLU A 458 -33.69 23.32 3.91
CA GLU A 458 -34.50 24.54 3.97
C GLU A 458 -33.78 25.65 3.21
N ILE A 459 -34.52 26.38 2.39
CA ILE A 459 -34.03 27.47 1.55
C ILE A 459 -34.80 28.73 1.94
N SER A 460 -34.08 29.81 2.22
CA SER A 460 -34.67 31.12 2.54
C SER A 460 -33.91 32.22 1.83
N GLU A 461 -34.62 33.17 1.24
CA GLU A 461 -34.06 34.35 0.57
C GLU A 461 -34.50 35.60 1.35
N PRO A 462 -33.83 35.94 2.48
CA PRO A 462 -34.21 37.09 3.30
C PRO A 462 -34.03 38.42 2.55
N GLU A 463 -33.08 38.48 1.63
CA GLU A 463 -32.87 39.59 0.71
C GLU A 463 -32.83 39.06 -0.72
N LYS A 464 -33.40 39.81 -1.67
CA LYS A 464 -33.47 39.38 -3.07
C LYS A 464 -32.07 39.10 -3.64
N GLY A 465 -31.85 37.90 -4.13
CA GLY A 465 -30.58 37.41 -4.66
C GLY A 465 -29.59 36.91 -3.61
N ASN A 466 -29.96 36.87 -2.32
CA ASN A 466 -29.14 36.33 -1.25
C ASN A 466 -29.87 35.17 -0.55
N THR A 467 -29.50 33.94 -0.93
CA THR A 467 -30.15 32.73 -0.47
C THR A 467 -29.33 32.03 0.61
N HIS A 468 -29.96 31.77 1.75
CA HIS A 468 -29.44 30.92 2.81
C HIS A 468 -30.03 29.51 2.67
N LEU A 469 -29.17 28.51 2.74
CA LEU A 469 -29.50 27.09 2.70
C LEU A 469 -29.10 26.44 4.04
N HIS A 470 -30.03 25.73 4.66
CA HIS A 470 -29.80 24.94 5.87
C HIS A 470 -30.06 23.47 5.58
N LEU A 471 -29.02 22.67 5.59
CA LEU A 471 -29.09 21.22 5.39
C LEU A 471 -28.95 20.50 6.72
N VAL A 472 -29.89 19.59 7.00
CA VAL A 472 -29.82 18.63 8.10
C VAL A 472 -29.95 17.25 7.52
N GLN A 473 -28.94 16.40 7.73
CA GLN A 473 -28.98 15.00 7.34
C GLN A 473 -28.92 14.11 8.59
N THR A 474 -29.91 13.24 8.73
CA THR A 474 -30.07 12.33 9.88
C THR A 474 -30.11 10.89 9.41
N GLY A 475 -29.77 9.95 10.29
CA GLY A 475 -29.85 8.54 9.94
C GLY A 475 -28.65 8.02 9.15
N ILE A 476 -27.53 8.75 9.13
CA ILE A 476 -26.29 8.31 8.49
C ILE A 476 -25.76 7.09 9.26
N PRO A 477 -25.47 5.96 8.58
CA PRO A 477 -24.91 4.79 9.24
C PRO A 477 -23.49 5.07 9.71
N GLU A 478 -23.09 4.46 10.82
CA GLU A 478 -21.75 4.62 11.39
C GLU A 478 -20.67 3.99 10.50
N ALA A 479 -21.02 2.95 9.76
CA ALA A 479 -20.13 2.33 8.78
C ALA A 479 -20.85 2.00 7.48
N ASP A 480 -20.11 1.91 6.38
CA ASP A 480 -20.65 1.42 5.11
C ASP A 480 -20.84 -0.11 5.14
N ARG A 481 -21.31 -0.72 4.04
CA ARG A 481 -21.51 -2.18 3.94
C ARG A 481 -20.21 -2.98 4.11
N PHE A 482 -19.06 -2.32 4.10
CA PHE A 482 -17.73 -2.90 4.20
C PHE A 482 -17.09 -2.65 5.58
N GLY A 483 -17.78 -1.98 6.51
CA GLY A 483 -17.27 -1.69 7.85
C GLY A 483 -16.38 -0.45 7.94
N HIS A 484 -16.33 0.41 6.90
CA HIS A 484 -15.58 1.68 6.98
C HIS A 484 -16.33 2.72 7.80
N HIS A 485 -15.72 3.20 8.89
CA HIS A 485 -16.39 4.07 9.86
C HIS A 485 -16.45 5.57 9.52
N ASP A 486 -15.79 6.02 8.44
CA ASP A 486 -15.75 7.46 8.07
C ASP A 486 -16.92 7.91 7.19
N VAL A 487 -18.07 7.23 7.28
CA VAL A 487 -19.23 7.54 6.45
C VAL A 487 -19.75 8.97 6.68
N VAL A 488 -19.71 9.41 7.95
CA VAL A 488 -20.17 10.75 8.33
C VAL A 488 -19.25 11.83 7.76
N GLY A 489 -17.93 11.63 7.86
CA GLY A 489 -16.93 12.55 7.30
C GLY A 489 -17.04 12.65 5.79
N LEU A 490 -17.22 11.51 5.11
CA LEU A 490 -17.44 11.45 3.66
C LEU A 490 -18.73 12.15 3.23
N ALA A 491 -19.84 11.96 3.95
CA ALA A 491 -21.10 12.66 3.66
C ALA A 491 -20.93 14.18 3.82
N GLN A 492 -20.32 14.62 4.92
CA GLN A 492 -20.09 16.04 5.19
C GLN A 492 -19.15 16.67 4.15
N ALA A 493 -18.04 16.02 3.81
CA ALA A 493 -17.10 16.48 2.80
C ALA A 493 -17.71 16.47 1.39
N GLY A 494 -18.56 15.49 1.08
CA GLY A 494 -19.31 15.43 -0.18
C GLY A 494 -20.24 16.62 -0.36
N TRP A 495 -21.07 16.92 0.65
CA TRP A 495 -21.92 18.11 0.63
C TRP A 495 -21.12 19.40 0.49
N ALA A 496 -20.10 19.59 1.33
CA ALA A 496 -19.31 20.82 1.33
C ALA A 496 -18.53 21.02 0.01
N ASN A 497 -17.80 20.01 -0.44
CA ASN A 497 -16.80 20.17 -1.50
C ASN A 497 -17.31 19.81 -2.90
N GLN A 498 -18.20 18.82 -3.01
CA GLN A 498 -18.67 18.33 -4.31
C GLN A 498 -20.00 18.96 -4.74
N ILE A 499 -20.76 19.51 -3.80
CA ILE A 499 -22.07 20.12 -4.08
C ILE A 499 -22.02 21.62 -3.80
N PHE A 500 -21.91 22.05 -2.54
CA PHE A 500 -22.02 23.46 -2.18
C PHE A 500 -20.91 24.32 -2.76
N HIS A 501 -19.65 23.89 -2.64
CA HIS A 501 -18.52 24.61 -3.26
C HIS A 501 -18.70 24.76 -4.78
N ARG A 502 -19.24 23.75 -5.47
CA ARG A 502 -19.48 23.80 -6.92
C ARG A 502 -20.62 24.74 -7.28
N ILE A 503 -21.70 24.75 -6.50
CA ILE A 503 -22.78 25.73 -6.65
C ILE A 503 -22.24 27.15 -6.47
N ARG A 504 -21.38 27.40 -5.47
CA ARG A 504 -20.71 28.70 -5.30
C ARG A 504 -19.83 29.08 -6.50
N GLN A 505 -19.16 28.13 -7.14
CA GLN A 505 -18.38 28.42 -8.35
C GLN A 505 -19.26 28.91 -9.51
N VAL A 506 -20.52 28.48 -9.57
CA VAL A 506 -21.47 28.90 -10.61
C VAL A 506 -22.10 30.27 -10.30
N PHE A 507 -22.45 30.56 -9.05
CA PHE A 507 -23.17 31.78 -8.67
C PHE A 507 -22.31 32.86 -7.96
N GLY A 508 -21.05 32.57 -7.61
CA GLY A 508 -20.16 33.44 -6.85
C GLY A 508 -20.08 33.12 -5.34
N TYR A 509 -19.05 33.64 -4.66
CA TYR A 509 -18.86 33.50 -3.21
C TYR A 509 -19.59 34.63 -2.46
N GLY A 510 -20.48 34.28 -1.52
CA GLY A 510 -20.96 35.17 -0.45
C GLY A 510 -19.80 35.81 0.34
N ILE A 511 -19.85 37.11 0.62
CA ILE A 511 -18.92 37.81 1.53
C ILE A 511 -19.05 37.25 2.95
#